data_AF-A0A8S1N799-F1
#
_entry.id   AF-A0A8S1N799-F1
#
_cell.length_a   1.000
_cell.length_b   1.000
_cell.length_c   1.000
_cell.angle_alpha   90.00
_cell.angle_beta   90.00
_cell.angle_gamma   90.00
#
_symmetry.space_group_name_H-M   'P 1'
#
loop_
_entity.id
_entity.type
_entity.pdbx_description
1 polymer ?
#
loop_
_entity_poly.entity_id
_entity_poly.type
_entity_poly.pdbx_seq_one_letter_code
_entity_poly.pdbx_strand_id
1 'polypeptide(L)'
;MKKQDWKFMQVFGDKASSDNVSDEDIISAVQFERTGRLLGLGDRAGRLIIFEVPQSKKRDKAEYQYLTELQSHTREFDFLKSTDIEEKINQLQWLRAQGKNMYILSTNDKTVKLWKVSEKNVTKVIKPSGKDLAMPKLQVVETGLIPSVRKVFPNLHNYHINSLTASNNEEFVLTSDDLKVYLWSIEQPSKAFVAVDLKPENLDELSEVITSSTFHPILDNQFLYTTSKGIIKLCDMRKSGICDNTAITMAEPEDPAKKNFFTEIVTSISDACFSRNGKYIFSRDFLTVKVWDIAMTNKPVATVQVFEPLKSKLCDLYENECIFDKFSIQSTLDSNSFVTGNFNSTFHIVDRLGECNSQYELNFNKKTVVRQIPPKYFENLGSSYDFNRKVQKISMCQTQNLVAIACLNCLYFYTA
;
A
#
# COMPACT_ATOMS: atom_id res chain seq x y z
N MET A 1 18.80 -22.27 2.33
CA MET A 1 17.79 -21.59 1.48
C MET A 1 18.50 -20.90 0.32
N LYS A 2 17.94 -20.89 -0.90
CA LYS A 2 18.58 -20.17 -2.02
C LYS A 2 18.34 -18.68 -1.84
N LYS A 3 19.41 -17.91 -1.69
CA LYS A 3 19.39 -16.45 -1.70
C LYS A 3 18.81 -15.98 -3.05
N GLN A 4 17.70 -15.22 -3.02
CA GLN A 4 17.16 -14.61 -4.22
C GLN A 4 18.06 -13.42 -4.62
N ASP A 5 18.56 -13.43 -5.85
CA ASP A 5 19.49 -12.42 -6.37
C ASP A 5 18.73 -11.30 -7.09
N TRP A 6 18.13 -10.40 -6.30
CA TRP A 6 17.37 -9.26 -6.83
C TRP A 6 18.27 -8.26 -7.54
N LYS A 7 17.88 -7.87 -8.75
CA LYS A 7 18.62 -6.95 -9.62
C LYS A 7 17.78 -5.75 -10.01
N PHE A 8 18.45 -4.61 -10.13
CA PHE A 8 17.87 -3.41 -10.71
C PHE A 8 17.33 -3.72 -12.11
N MET A 9 16.10 -3.29 -12.39
CA MET A 9 15.45 -3.46 -13.68
C MET A 9 15.25 -2.11 -14.38
N GLN A 10 14.57 -1.16 -13.73
CA GLN A 10 14.14 0.10 -14.34
C GLN A 10 13.96 1.19 -13.29
N VAL A 11 14.06 2.45 -13.72
CA VAL A 11 13.68 3.63 -12.94
C VAL A 11 12.89 4.60 -13.81
N PHE A 12 11.83 5.19 -13.26
CA PHE A 12 11.18 6.40 -13.77
C PHE A 12 11.48 7.57 -12.84
N GLY A 13 11.59 8.76 -13.43
CA GLY A 13 12.14 9.96 -12.80
C GLY A 13 13.64 10.10 -13.09
N ASP A 14 14.21 11.25 -12.74
CA ASP A 14 15.62 11.54 -12.92
C ASP A 14 16.24 12.14 -11.66
N LYS A 15 17.58 12.17 -11.62
CA LYS A 15 18.31 12.66 -10.44
C LYS A 15 18.03 14.14 -10.17
N ALA A 16 17.99 14.96 -11.22
CA ALA A 16 17.81 16.40 -11.10
C ALA A 16 16.43 16.77 -10.51
N SER A 17 15.37 16.10 -10.96
CA SER A 17 14.04 16.26 -10.37
C SER A 17 13.99 15.73 -8.94
N SER A 18 14.72 14.67 -8.61
CA SER A 18 14.75 14.09 -7.25
C SER A 18 15.38 15.00 -6.18
N ASP A 19 16.22 15.97 -6.58
CA ASP A 19 16.89 16.88 -5.63
C ASP A 19 16.01 18.10 -5.30
N ASN A 20 15.05 18.46 -6.16
CA ASN A 20 14.11 19.58 -5.98
C ASN A 20 12.67 19.13 -6.30
N VAL A 21 12.18 18.13 -5.58
CA VAL A 21 10.84 17.57 -5.78
C VAL A 21 9.79 18.50 -5.18
N SER A 22 8.78 18.87 -5.95
CA SER A 22 7.57 19.49 -5.39
C SER A 22 6.85 18.47 -4.51
N ASP A 23 6.39 18.89 -3.32
CA ASP A 23 5.64 18.01 -2.42
C ASP A 23 4.45 17.35 -3.11
N GLU A 24 3.81 18.05 -4.06
CA GLU A 24 2.67 17.56 -4.83
C GLU A 24 3.02 16.35 -5.74
N ASP A 25 4.27 16.28 -6.22
CA ASP A 25 4.75 15.20 -7.11
C ASP A 25 5.29 13.98 -6.35
N ILE A 26 5.31 14.01 -5.01
CA ILE A 26 5.76 12.87 -4.20
C ILE A 26 4.77 11.71 -4.34
N ILE A 27 5.29 10.54 -4.70
CA ILE A 27 4.52 9.30 -4.82
C ILE A 27 4.06 8.85 -3.42
N SER A 28 2.76 8.70 -3.24
CA SER A 28 2.13 8.35 -1.96
C SER A 28 1.43 6.99 -1.97
N ALA A 29 1.22 6.38 -3.15
CA ALA A 29 0.70 5.02 -3.27
C ALA A 29 1.26 4.33 -4.52
N VAL A 30 1.55 3.03 -4.42
CA VAL A 30 2.02 2.20 -5.54
C VAL A 30 1.42 0.81 -5.36
N GLN A 31 0.84 0.25 -6.43
CA GLN A 31 0.28 -1.10 -6.38
C GLN A 31 0.26 -1.78 -7.74
N PHE A 32 0.70 -3.04 -7.78
CA PHE A 32 0.58 -3.92 -8.94
C PHE A 32 -0.84 -4.45 -9.09
N GLU A 33 -1.28 -4.56 -10.34
CA GLU A 33 -2.40 -5.42 -10.69
C GLU A 33 -2.02 -6.89 -10.48
N ARG A 34 -3.01 -7.74 -10.23
CA ARG A 34 -2.84 -9.16 -9.86
C ARG A 34 -1.90 -9.94 -10.79
N THR A 35 -1.92 -9.69 -12.10
CA THR A 35 -1.06 -10.39 -13.05
C THR A 35 0.36 -9.82 -13.13
N GLY A 36 0.58 -8.62 -12.60
CA GLY A 36 1.82 -7.86 -12.77
C GLY A 36 1.99 -7.26 -14.16
N ARG A 37 0.92 -7.14 -14.96
CA ARG A 37 1.00 -6.44 -16.25
C ARG A 37 0.87 -4.93 -16.08
N LEU A 38 0.05 -4.51 -15.14
CA LEU A 38 -0.25 -3.11 -14.87
C LEU A 38 0.29 -2.73 -13.49
N LEU A 39 0.70 -1.48 -13.37
CA LEU A 39 1.05 -0.86 -12.10
C LEU A 39 0.32 0.47 -12.00
N GLY A 40 -0.30 0.72 -10.84
CA GLY A 40 -0.88 2.00 -10.49
C GLY A 40 0.04 2.75 -9.54
N LEU A 41 0.13 4.06 -9.73
CA LEU A 41 0.85 5.01 -8.92
C LEU A 41 -0.09 6.16 -8.56
N GLY A 42 -0.12 6.54 -7.28
CA GLY A 42 -0.81 7.72 -6.79
C GLY A 42 0.18 8.68 -6.14
N ASP A 43 -0.07 9.98 -6.28
CA ASP A 43 0.76 11.04 -5.66
C ASP A 43 -0.03 11.93 -4.71
N ARG A 44 0.69 12.89 -4.12
CA ARG A 44 0.12 13.89 -3.21
C ARG A 44 -0.78 14.92 -3.91
N ALA A 45 -0.62 15.11 -5.21
CA ALA A 45 -1.50 15.95 -6.05
C ALA A 45 -2.82 15.26 -6.44
N GLY A 46 -3.06 14.02 -6.02
CA GLY A 46 -4.29 13.30 -6.33
C GLY A 46 -4.35 12.69 -7.73
N ARG A 47 -3.23 12.63 -8.46
CA ARG A 47 -3.15 12.02 -9.79
C ARG A 47 -2.93 10.51 -9.65
N LEU A 48 -3.67 9.74 -10.45
CA LEU A 48 -3.49 8.30 -10.61
C LEU A 48 -2.85 8.04 -11.98
N ILE A 49 -1.62 7.54 -11.95
CA ILE A 49 -0.81 7.21 -13.13
C ILE A 49 -0.77 5.69 -13.29
N ILE A 50 -1.00 5.21 -14.50
CA ILE A 50 -1.01 3.78 -14.84
C ILE A 50 0.15 3.49 -15.78
N PHE A 51 0.90 2.44 -15.46
CA PHE A 51 1.95 1.88 -16.30
C PHE A 51 1.56 0.49 -16.78
N GLU A 52 2.00 0.10 -17.97
CA GLU A 52 1.82 -1.25 -18.49
C GLU A 52 3.10 -1.87 -19.03
N VAL A 53 3.12 -3.20 -19.06
CA VAL A 53 4.08 -3.98 -19.82
C VAL A 53 3.44 -4.39 -21.16
N PRO A 54 3.99 -3.96 -22.32
CA PRO A 54 3.44 -4.29 -23.63
C PRO A 54 3.48 -5.80 -23.92
N GLN A 55 2.40 -6.36 -24.48
CA GLN A 55 2.27 -7.80 -24.77
C GLN A 55 3.26 -8.33 -25.82
N SER A 56 3.86 -7.47 -26.65
CA SER A 56 4.69 -7.85 -27.79
C SER A 56 6.13 -8.22 -27.45
N LYS A 57 6.59 -7.96 -26.22
CA LYS A 57 7.96 -8.24 -25.79
C LYS A 57 8.03 -9.55 -25.00
N LYS A 58 9.10 -10.34 -25.18
CA LYS A 58 9.40 -11.49 -24.31
C LYS A 58 9.42 -11.00 -22.86
N ARG A 59 8.63 -11.64 -21.99
CA ARG A 59 8.35 -11.20 -20.61
C ARG A 59 9.61 -10.91 -19.78
N ASP A 60 10.69 -11.67 -20.00
CA ASP A 60 11.93 -11.57 -19.22
C ASP A 60 12.74 -10.27 -19.44
N LYS A 61 12.36 -9.40 -20.38
CA LYS A 61 12.99 -8.08 -20.63
C LYS A 61 11.97 -6.96 -20.87
N ALA A 62 10.73 -7.16 -20.44
CA ALA A 62 9.66 -6.23 -20.74
C ALA A 62 9.63 -5.12 -19.68
N GLU A 63 10.13 -3.94 -20.07
CA GLU A 63 10.07 -2.72 -19.25
C GLU A 63 8.65 -2.16 -19.19
N TYR A 64 8.30 -1.58 -18.05
CA TYR A 64 7.06 -0.83 -17.89
C TYR A 64 7.12 0.43 -18.74
N GLN A 65 5.96 0.85 -19.22
CA GLN A 65 5.79 2.07 -20.00
C GLN A 65 4.58 2.83 -19.46
N TYR A 66 4.63 4.16 -19.54
CA TYR A 66 3.49 5.00 -19.22
C TYR A 66 2.31 4.63 -20.12
N LEU A 67 1.15 4.39 -19.54
CA LEU A 67 -0.08 4.09 -20.26
C LEU A 67 -1.02 5.29 -20.30
N THR A 68 -1.40 5.81 -19.14
CA THR A 68 -2.35 6.91 -18.99
C THR A 68 -2.31 7.48 -17.58
N GLU A 69 -2.84 8.69 -17.40
CA GLU A 69 -3.03 9.34 -16.12
C GLU A 69 -4.44 9.93 -16.00
N LEU A 70 -4.91 10.09 -14.77
CA LEU A 70 -6.19 10.71 -14.47
C LEU A 70 -6.13 11.46 -13.13
N GLN A 71 -6.90 12.54 -12.99
CA GLN A 71 -7.10 13.22 -11.72
C GLN A 71 -8.10 12.41 -10.88
N SER A 72 -7.63 11.76 -9.81
CA SER A 72 -8.47 10.90 -8.98
C SER A 72 -9.22 11.68 -7.90
N HIS A 73 -8.49 12.52 -7.18
CA HIS A 73 -9.03 13.37 -6.13
C HIS A 73 -8.64 14.81 -6.37
N THR A 74 -9.47 15.73 -5.92
CA THR A 74 -9.20 17.17 -5.93
C THR A 74 -9.35 17.67 -4.50
N ARG A 75 -8.78 18.83 -4.18
CA ARG A 75 -9.03 19.45 -2.88
C ARG A 75 -10.52 19.63 -2.68
N GLU A 76 -11.01 19.16 -1.55
CA GLU A 76 -12.40 19.29 -1.13
C GLU A 76 -12.41 19.93 0.26
N PHE A 77 -13.48 20.64 0.61
CA PHE A 77 -13.66 21.21 1.93
C PHE A 77 -14.98 20.72 2.54
N ASP A 78 -14.91 20.13 3.73
CA ASP A 78 -16.10 19.78 4.49
C ASP A 78 -16.55 21.00 5.30
N PHE A 79 -17.56 21.72 4.80
CA PHE A 79 -18.09 22.91 5.46
C PHE A 79 -18.74 22.64 6.82
N LEU A 80 -19.26 21.43 7.04
CA LEU A 80 -19.92 21.08 8.30
C LEU A 80 -18.91 20.79 9.40
N LYS A 81 -17.80 20.14 9.04
CA LYS A 81 -16.70 19.85 9.96
C LYS A 81 -15.63 20.94 9.99
N SER A 82 -15.67 21.88 9.03
CA SER A 82 -14.65 22.91 8.81
C SER A 82 -13.25 22.30 8.64
N THR A 83 -13.15 21.26 7.82
CA THR A 83 -11.90 20.52 7.58
C THR A 83 -11.58 20.46 6.10
N ASP A 84 -10.34 20.80 5.75
CA ASP A 84 -9.77 20.54 4.43
C ASP A 84 -9.61 19.02 4.21
N ILE A 85 -9.94 18.57 3.01
CA ILE A 85 -9.72 17.20 2.55
C ILE A 85 -8.67 17.26 1.44
N GLU A 86 -7.48 16.76 1.76
CA GLU A 86 -6.37 16.67 0.81
C GLU A 86 -6.71 15.75 -0.37
N GLU A 87 -6.17 16.10 -1.52
CA GLU A 87 -6.24 15.31 -2.74
C GLU A 87 -5.28 14.11 -2.74
N LYS A 88 -4.33 14.05 -1.81
CA LYS A 88 -3.33 12.98 -1.68
C LYS A 88 -3.97 11.59 -1.74
N ILE A 89 -3.47 10.74 -2.64
CA ILE A 89 -3.90 9.34 -2.70
C ILE A 89 -3.16 8.54 -1.63
N ASN A 90 -3.88 7.99 -0.66
CA ASN A 90 -3.31 7.21 0.44
C ASN A 90 -3.02 5.76 0.04
N GLN A 91 -3.96 5.13 -0.68
CA GLN A 91 -3.88 3.74 -1.10
C GLN A 91 -4.60 3.50 -2.44
N LEU A 92 -4.14 2.45 -3.13
CA LEU A 92 -4.73 1.92 -4.35
C LEU A 92 -5.07 0.45 -4.14
N GLN A 93 -6.16 -0.02 -4.74
CA GLN A 93 -6.53 -1.43 -4.80
C GLN A 93 -7.02 -1.80 -6.21
N TRP A 94 -6.22 -2.55 -6.96
CA TRP A 94 -6.63 -3.12 -8.25
C TRP A 94 -7.68 -4.21 -8.06
N LEU A 95 -8.65 -4.24 -8.98
CA LEU A 95 -9.59 -5.35 -9.16
C LEU A 95 -9.29 -6.06 -10.50
N ARG A 96 -9.74 -7.30 -10.66
CA ARG A 96 -9.59 -8.07 -11.90
C ARG A 96 -10.18 -7.31 -13.07
N ALA A 97 -9.41 -7.26 -14.15
CA ALA A 97 -9.90 -6.74 -15.41
C ALA A 97 -11.08 -7.57 -15.93
N GLN A 98 -12.10 -6.92 -16.47
CA GLN A 98 -13.22 -7.56 -17.16
C GLN A 98 -13.11 -7.28 -18.66
N GLY A 99 -12.58 -8.23 -19.41
CA GLY A 99 -12.21 -8.04 -20.81
C GLY A 99 -11.10 -6.99 -20.93
N LYS A 100 -11.38 -5.90 -21.65
CA LYS A 100 -10.46 -4.76 -21.80
C LYS A 100 -10.63 -3.67 -20.72
N ASN A 101 -11.58 -3.84 -19.79
CA ASN A 101 -11.85 -2.85 -18.76
C ASN A 101 -10.96 -3.08 -17.55
N MET A 102 -10.21 -2.07 -17.17
CA MET A 102 -9.41 -2.01 -15.96
C MET A 102 -10.22 -1.36 -14.83
N TYR A 103 -10.08 -1.86 -13.61
CA TYR A 103 -10.76 -1.34 -12.43
C TYR A 103 -9.77 -1.11 -11.29
N ILE A 104 -9.82 0.09 -10.72
CA ILE A 104 -8.90 0.52 -9.67
C ILE A 104 -9.72 1.26 -8.61
N LEU A 105 -9.58 0.85 -7.36
CA LEU A 105 -10.02 1.65 -6.23
C LEU A 105 -8.90 2.58 -5.80
N SER A 106 -9.25 3.81 -5.48
CA SER A 106 -8.33 4.79 -4.89
C SER A 106 -9.01 5.47 -3.72
N THR A 107 -8.24 5.79 -2.69
CA THR A 107 -8.73 6.53 -1.53
C THR A 107 -7.81 7.70 -1.19
N ASN A 108 -8.40 8.81 -0.79
CA ASN A 108 -7.73 9.83 0.03
C ASN A 108 -8.16 9.66 1.49
N ASP A 109 -8.06 10.71 2.29
CA ASP A 109 -8.41 10.69 3.71
C ASP A 109 -9.89 10.43 4.01
N LYS A 110 -10.80 10.68 3.05
CA LYS A 110 -12.26 10.66 3.30
C LYS A 110 -13.09 9.92 2.27
N THR A 111 -12.61 9.86 1.03
CA THR A 111 -13.40 9.38 -0.10
C THR A 111 -12.72 8.19 -0.76
N VAL A 112 -13.52 7.20 -1.12
CA VAL A 112 -13.09 6.05 -1.91
C VAL A 112 -13.81 6.11 -3.25
N LYS A 113 -13.05 5.97 -4.34
CA LYS A 113 -13.56 6.00 -5.71
C LYS A 113 -13.18 4.72 -6.44
N LEU A 114 -14.13 4.12 -7.14
CA LEU A 114 -13.90 3.03 -8.08
C LEU A 114 -13.80 3.61 -9.49
N TRP A 115 -12.62 3.53 -10.07
CA TRP A 115 -12.33 3.94 -11.44
C TRP A 115 -12.51 2.77 -12.40
N LYS A 116 -13.02 3.09 -13.59
CA LYS A 116 -13.02 2.23 -14.76
C LYS A 116 -12.19 2.91 -15.85
N VAL A 117 -11.13 2.25 -16.31
CA VAL A 117 -10.34 2.68 -17.47
C VAL A 117 -10.57 1.70 -18.60
N SER A 118 -11.06 2.20 -19.74
CA SER A 118 -11.44 1.37 -20.89
C SER A 118 -11.14 2.06 -22.20
N GLU A 119 -10.74 1.30 -23.21
CA GLU A 119 -10.69 1.78 -24.59
C GLU A 119 -12.10 2.18 -25.04
N LYS A 120 -12.26 3.43 -25.49
CA LYS A 120 -13.49 3.92 -26.09
C LYS A 120 -13.18 4.48 -27.47
N ASN A 121 -14.07 4.15 -28.40
CA ASN A 121 -14.08 4.70 -29.74
C ASN A 121 -15.01 5.92 -29.73
N VAL A 122 -14.47 7.11 -29.95
CA VAL A 122 -15.28 8.29 -30.24
C VAL A 122 -15.88 8.10 -31.62
N THR A 123 -17.19 8.00 -31.69
CA THR A 123 -17.91 7.77 -32.95
C THR A 123 -18.70 9.00 -33.33
N LYS A 124 -18.66 9.34 -34.63
CA LYS A 124 -19.49 10.40 -35.21
C LYS A 124 -20.57 9.76 -36.06
N VAL A 125 -21.78 10.32 -35.93
CA VAL A 125 -22.91 9.94 -36.77
C VAL A 125 -22.74 10.57 -38.14
N ILE A 126 -22.74 9.73 -39.19
CA ILE A 126 -22.69 10.17 -40.57
C ILE A 126 -24.05 9.89 -41.21
N LYS A 127 -24.69 10.97 -41.68
CA LYS A 127 -25.92 10.87 -42.45
C LYS A 127 -25.57 10.47 -43.89
N PRO A 128 -26.13 9.37 -44.40
CA PRO A 128 -25.98 9.04 -45.81
C PRO A 128 -26.69 10.09 -46.67
N SER A 129 -25.98 10.64 -47.66
CA SER A 129 -26.52 11.58 -48.63
C SER A 129 -27.39 10.83 -49.66
N GLY A 130 -28.70 11.12 -49.71
CA GLY A 130 -29.50 10.84 -50.92
C GLY A 130 -30.74 9.93 -50.81
N LYS A 131 -31.25 9.56 -49.63
CA LYS A 131 -32.58 8.95 -49.48
C LYS A 131 -33.21 9.35 -48.15
N ASP A 132 -34.49 9.75 -48.16
CA ASP A 132 -35.23 10.24 -46.98
C ASP A 132 -35.40 9.19 -45.85
N LEU A 133 -35.00 7.93 -46.08
CA LEU A 133 -35.15 6.80 -45.15
C LEU A 133 -33.89 5.94 -45.02
N ALA A 134 -32.72 6.53 -44.79
CA ALA A 134 -31.49 5.78 -44.58
C ALA A 134 -30.98 5.91 -43.13
N MET A 135 -30.75 4.75 -42.49
CA MET A 135 -30.26 4.68 -41.11
C MET A 135 -28.87 5.35 -40.98
N PRO A 136 -28.65 6.19 -39.96
CA PRO A 136 -27.35 6.78 -39.71
C PRO A 136 -26.28 5.72 -39.46
N LYS A 137 -25.07 5.94 -39.99
CA LYS A 137 -23.91 5.07 -39.73
C LYS A 137 -23.00 5.73 -38.69
N LEU A 138 -22.44 4.91 -37.80
CA LEU A 138 -21.39 5.33 -36.88
C LEU A 138 -20.02 5.15 -37.57
N GLN A 139 -19.25 6.24 -37.66
CA GLN A 139 -17.84 6.17 -38.03
C GLN A 139 -17.00 6.47 -36.80
N VAL A 140 -16.03 5.59 -36.50
CA VAL A 140 -15.03 5.85 -35.46
C VAL A 140 -14.11 6.96 -35.95
N VAL A 141 -13.99 8.03 -35.17
CA VAL A 141 -13.13 9.19 -35.43
C VAL A 141 -11.83 9.08 -34.65
N GLU A 142 -11.92 8.62 -33.40
CA GLU A 142 -10.78 8.51 -32.50
C GLU A 142 -10.95 7.30 -31.59
N THR A 143 -9.84 6.70 -31.14
CA THR A 143 -9.83 5.61 -30.17
C THR A 143 -8.82 5.95 -29.09
N GLY A 144 -9.21 5.88 -27.82
CA GLY A 144 -8.34 6.17 -26.69
C GLY A 144 -8.79 5.52 -25.40
N LEU A 145 -7.90 5.49 -24.41
CA LEU A 145 -8.26 5.08 -23.05
C LEU A 145 -8.98 6.23 -22.36
N ILE A 146 -10.22 5.97 -21.92
CA ILE A 146 -11.01 6.97 -21.22
C ILE A 146 -11.24 6.49 -19.78
N PRO A 147 -10.67 7.18 -18.78
CA PRO A 147 -10.99 6.96 -17.38
C PRO A 147 -12.39 7.48 -17.06
N SER A 148 -13.11 6.79 -16.19
CA SER A 148 -14.41 7.22 -15.68
C SER A 148 -14.62 6.75 -14.26
N VAL A 149 -15.19 7.59 -13.41
CA VAL A 149 -15.62 7.19 -12.07
C VAL A 149 -16.85 6.29 -12.23
N ARG A 150 -16.72 5.03 -11.81
CA ARG A 150 -17.84 4.08 -11.81
C ARG A 150 -18.67 4.22 -10.54
N LYS A 151 -18.01 4.40 -9.39
CA LYS A 151 -18.67 4.54 -8.09
C LYS A 151 -17.87 5.47 -7.18
N VAL A 152 -18.60 6.21 -6.35
CA VAL A 152 -18.07 6.95 -5.20
C VAL A 152 -18.73 6.35 -3.97
N PHE A 153 -17.92 5.93 -3.00
CA PHE A 153 -18.42 5.34 -1.76
C PHE A 153 -18.88 6.47 -0.82
N PRO A 154 -19.98 6.27 -0.07
CA PRO A 154 -20.44 7.25 0.91
C PRO A 154 -19.34 7.64 1.91
N ASN A 155 -19.27 8.92 2.26
CA ASN A 155 -18.33 9.43 3.26
C ASN A 155 -18.82 9.11 4.68
N LEU A 156 -18.53 7.89 5.17
CA LEU A 156 -18.87 7.44 6.53
C LEU A 156 -17.68 7.48 7.51
N HIS A 157 -16.47 7.72 7.00
CA HIS A 157 -15.26 7.78 7.81
C HIS A 157 -15.14 9.11 8.56
N ASN A 158 -15.09 9.04 9.88
CA ASN A 158 -14.96 10.24 10.71
C ASN A 158 -13.50 10.69 10.82
N TYR A 159 -12.55 9.77 10.68
CA TYR A 159 -11.11 10.02 10.74
C TYR A 159 -10.45 9.75 9.39
N HIS A 160 -9.12 9.81 9.30
CA HIS A 160 -8.41 9.62 8.03
C HIS A 160 -8.39 8.15 7.64
N ILE A 161 -8.78 7.83 6.40
CA ILE A 161 -8.71 6.46 5.88
C ILE A 161 -7.25 6.06 5.77
N ASN A 162 -6.87 5.04 6.53
CA ASN A 162 -5.50 4.52 6.60
C ASN A 162 -5.30 3.23 5.78
N SER A 163 -6.36 2.47 5.48
CA SER A 163 -6.29 1.26 4.66
C SER A 163 -7.46 1.04 3.69
N LEU A 164 -7.16 0.33 2.59
CA LEU A 164 -8.06 -0.04 1.50
C LEU A 164 -7.60 -1.40 0.95
N THR A 165 -8.47 -2.41 1.03
CA THR A 165 -8.18 -3.75 0.52
C THR A 165 -9.45 -4.39 -0.03
N ALA A 166 -9.32 -5.29 -1.01
CA ALA A 166 -10.44 -6.03 -1.57
C ALA A 166 -10.37 -7.50 -1.13
N SER A 167 -11.53 -8.13 -0.97
CA SER A 167 -11.60 -9.57 -0.77
C SER A 167 -11.00 -10.29 -1.99
N ASN A 168 -10.49 -11.50 -1.82
CA ASN A 168 -9.90 -12.26 -2.93
C ASN A 168 -10.91 -12.53 -4.05
N ASN A 169 -12.20 -12.69 -3.72
CA ASN A 169 -13.29 -12.81 -4.69
C ASN A 169 -13.77 -11.46 -5.27
N GLU A 170 -13.31 -10.33 -4.72
CA GLU A 170 -13.60 -8.96 -5.17
C GLU A 170 -15.10 -8.61 -5.15
N GLU A 171 -15.85 -9.21 -4.24
CA GLU A 171 -17.23 -8.79 -3.94
C GLU A 171 -17.27 -7.69 -2.88
N PHE A 172 -16.29 -7.70 -1.98
CA PHE A 172 -16.22 -6.78 -0.85
C PHE A 172 -14.91 -5.99 -0.82
N VAL A 173 -14.98 -4.82 -0.22
CA VAL A 173 -13.85 -3.95 0.08
C VAL A 173 -13.85 -3.67 1.57
N LEU A 174 -12.69 -3.73 2.20
CA LEU A 174 -12.49 -3.19 3.54
C LEU A 174 -11.80 -1.84 3.44
N THR A 175 -12.26 -0.90 4.24
CA THR A 175 -11.53 0.33 4.55
C THR A 175 -11.49 0.54 6.04
N SER A 176 -10.42 1.11 6.53
CA SER A 176 -10.31 1.49 7.95
C SER A 176 -9.87 2.93 8.11
N ASP A 177 -10.43 3.58 9.13
CA ASP A 177 -9.87 4.79 9.70
C ASP A 177 -9.27 4.48 11.08
N ASP A 178 -9.04 5.50 11.89
CA ASP A 178 -8.38 5.36 13.19
C ASP A 178 -9.22 4.60 14.22
N LEU A 179 -10.54 4.49 14.05
CA LEU A 179 -11.42 3.83 15.05
C LEU A 179 -12.33 2.75 14.46
N LYS A 180 -12.59 2.76 13.15
CA LYS A 180 -13.57 1.86 12.53
C LYS A 180 -13.02 1.14 11.31
N VAL A 181 -13.49 -0.09 11.12
CA VAL A 181 -13.33 -0.87 9.89
C VAL A 181 -14.69 -1.06 9.24
N TYR A 182 -14.83 -0.61 8.00
CA TYR A 182 -16.03 -0.76 7.19
C TYR A 182 -15.84 -1.85 6.14
N LEU A 183 -16.85 -2.70 5.99
CA LEU A 183 -17.01 -3.66 4.92
C LEU A 183 -18.04 -3.13 3.92
N TRP A 184 -17.62 -2.97 2.67
CA TRP A 184 -18.44 -2.42 1.60
C TRP A 184 -18.70 -3.47 0.54
N SER A 185 -19.94 -3.55 0.05
CA SER A 185 -20.20 -4.23 -1.22
C SER A 185 -19.72 -3.36 -2.38
N ILE A 186 -18.89 -3.92 -3.26
CA ILE A 186 -18.48 -3.23 -4.49
C ILE A 186 -19.70 -2.92 -5.35
N GLU A 187 -20.74 -3.78 -5.33
CA GLU A 187 -21.97 -3.60 -6.08
C GLU A 187 -22.90 -2.55 -5.48
N GLN A 188 -23.04 -2.51 -4.15
CA GLN A 188 -23.93 -1.58 -3.44
C GLN A 188 -23.15 -0.76 -2.38
N PRO A 189 -22.39 0.28 -2.77
CA PRO A 189 -21.61 1.09 -1.83
C PRO A 189 -22.46 1.82 -0.77
N SER A 190 -23.76 2.03 -1.01
CA SER A 190 -24.66 2.70 -0.06
C SER A 190 -24.94 1.89 1.21
N LYS A 191 -24.62 0.58 1.21
CA LYS A 191 -24.84 -0.32 2.35
C LYS A 191 -23.51 -0.76 2.95
N ALA A 192 -22.85 0.15 3.65
CA ALA A 192 -21.65 -0.18 4.42
C ALA A 192 -22.03 -0.93 5.69
N PHE A 193 -21.22 -1.91 6.07
CA PHE A 193 -21.32 -2.61 7.33
C PHE A 193 -20.11 -2.28 8.20
N VAL A 194 -20.32 -1.98 9.48
CA VAL A 194 -19.22 -1.71 10.43
C VAL A 194 -18.77 -3.05 11.02
N ALA A 195 -17.60 -3.52 10.60
CA ALA A 195 -17.04 -4.79 11.06
C ALA A 195 -16.26 -4.65 12.37
N VAL A 196 -15.68 -3.46 12.61
CA VAL A 196 -14.98 -3.10 13.85
C VAL A 196 -15.34 -1.68 14.27
N ASP A 197 -15.64 -1.46 15.54
CA ASP A 197 -15.86 -0.12 16.13
C ASP A 197 -15.14 0.01 17.47
N LEU A 198 -13.99 0.69 17.48
CA LEU A 198 -13.20 0.97 18.67
C LEU A 198 -13.54 2.33 19.29
N LYS A 199 -14.60 3.02 18.85
CA LYS A 199 -14.96 4.32 19.40
C LYS A 199 -15.43 4.15 20.86
N PRO A 200 -14.75 4.75 21.85
CA PRO A 200 -15.21 4.72 23.24
C PRO A 200 -16.43 5.62 23.42
N GLU A 201 -17.18 5.40 24.51
CA GLU A 201 -18.27 6.31 24.90
C GLU A 201 -17.74 7.71 25.22
N ASN A 202 -16.60 7.79 25.90
CA ASN A 202 -15.86 9.01 26.16
C ASN A 202 -14.54 9.04 25.37
N LEU A 203 -14.35 10.06 24.53
CA LEU A 203 -13.15 10.21 23.72
C LEU A 203 -11.88 10.43 24.56
N ASP A 204 -12.01 10.93 25.79
CA ASP A 204 -10.86 11.10 26.69
C ASP A 204 -10.24 9.77 27.14
N GLU A 205 -10.99 8.66 27.02
CA GLU A 205 -10.51 7.30 27.33
C GLU A 205 -9.84 6.61 26.13
N LEU A 206 -9.74 7.31 24.99
CA LEU A 206 -9.11 6.76 23.79
C LEU A 206 -7.63 6.48 24.05
N SER A 207 -7.27 5.21 24.00
CA SER A 207 -5.89 4.77 24.25
C SER A 207 -5.31 3.94 23.12
N GLU A 208 -6.10 3.59 22.11
CA GLU A 208 -5.71 2.68 21.03
C GLU A 208 -6.41 3.11 19.74
N VAL A 209 -5.68 3.16 18.63
CA VAL A 209 -6.23 3.47 17.31
C VAL A 209 -5.81 2.40 16.31
N ILE A 210 -6.64 2.16 15.30
CA ILE A 210 -6.39 1.28 14.18
C ILE A 210 -5.36 1.93 13.25
N THR A 211 -4.36 1.18 12.82
CA THR A 211 -3.27 1.70 11.98
C THR A 211 -3.27 1.13 10.56
N SER A 212 -3.74 -0.11 10.39
CA SER A 212 -3.88 -0.78 9.08
C SER A 212 -4.91 -1.90 9.19
N SER A 213 -5.52 -2.27 8.05
CA SER A 213 -6.35 -3.46 7.93
C SER A 213 -6.12 -4.13 6.57
N THR A 214 -6.20 -5.47 6.53
CA THR A 214 -5.97 -6.22 5.29
C THR A 214 -6.73 -7.54 5.25
N PHE A 215 -7.26 -7.90 4.09
CA PHE A 215 -7.92 -9.19 3.87
C PHE A 215 -6.90 -10.33 3.83
N HIS A 216 -7.33 -11.52 4.24
CA HIS A 216 -6.56 -12.73 4.04
C HIS A 216 -6.46 -13.04 2.52
N PRO A 217 -5.28 -13.40 1.98
CA PRO A 217 -5.06 -13.51 0.53
C PRO A 217 -5.85 -14.63 -0.13
N ILE A 218 -6.35 -15.60 0.66
CA ILE A 218 -7.05 -16.80 0.18
C ILE A 218 -8.47 -16.90 0.75
N LEU A 219 -8.72 -16.34 1.94
CA LEU A 219 -9.93 -16.61 2.72
C LEU A 219 -10.75 -15.34 2.83
N ASP A 220 -11.80 -15.21 2.03
CA ASP A 220 -12.62 -14.00 1.97
C ASP A 220 -13.34 -13.68 3.29
N ASN A 221 -13.50 -14.65 4.18
CA ASN A 221 -14.09 -14.47 5.50
C ASN A 221 -13.13 -13.95 6.57
N GLN A 222 -11.83 -13.86 6.28
CA GLN A 222 -10.83 -13.46 7.26
C GLN A 222 -10.13 -12.17 6.86
N PHE A 223 -9.90 -11.31 7.84
CA PHE A 223 -9.09 -10.12 7.70
C PHE A 223 -8.37 -9.86 9.02
N LEU A 224 -7.36 -9.01 9.01
CA LEU A 224 -6.75 -8.50 10.22
C LEU A 224 -6.88 -6.98 10.28
N TYR A 225 -6.79 -6.44 11.49
CA TYR A 225 -6.44 -5.05 11.72
C TYR A 225 -5.33 -4.95 12.75
N THR A 226 -4.56 -3.87 12.69
CA THR A 226 -3.45 -3.58 13.60
C THR A 226 -3.65 -2.27 14.32
N THR A 227 -2.95 -2.08 15.43
CA THR A 227 -3.16 -0.90 16.28
C THR A 227 -1.88 -0.19 16.66
N SER A 228 -2.03 1.04 17.17
CA SER A 228 -0.94 1.87 17.67
C SER A 228 -0.23 1.30 18.90
N LYS A 229 -0.81 0.29 19.56
CA LYS A 229 -0.23 -0.41 20.71
C LYS A 229 0.55 -1.67 20.34
N GLY A 230 0.82 -1.90 19.06
CA GLY A 230 1.54 -3.09 18.62
C GLY A 230 0.70 -4.38 18.66
N ILE A 231 -0.62 -4.26 18.60
CA ILE A 231 -1.56 -5.39 18.68
C ILE A 231 -2.08 -5.73 17.27
N ILE A 232 -2.18 -7.02 16.97
CA ILE A 232 -2.81 -7.55 15.77
C ILE A 232 -4.08 -8.30 16.18
N LYS A 233 -5.18 -8.03 15.48
CA LYS A 233 -6.47 -8.67 15.70
C LYS A 233 -6.88 -9.39 14.44
N LEU A 234 -6.94 -10.73 14.51
CA LEU A 234 -7.36 -11.59 13.40
C LEU A 234 -8.85 -11.89 13.50
N CYS A 235 -9.60 -11.40 12.53
CA CYS A 235 -11.05 -11.44 12.47
C CYS A 235 -11.54 -12.58 11.57
N ASP A 236 -12.59 -13.29 11.99
CA ASP A 236 -13.28 -14.28 11.16
C ASP A 236 -14.79 -13.97 11.10
N MET A 237 -15.23 -13.49 9.94
CA MET A 237 -16.61 -13.05 9.70
C MET A 237 -17.63 -14.18 9.75
N ARG A 238 -17.20 -15.46 9.68
CA ARG A 238 -18.10 -16.60 9.87
C ARG A 238 -18.39 -16.87 11.35
N LYS A 239 -17.47 -16.49 12.23
CA LYS A 239 -17.65 -16.61 13.68
C LYS A 239 -18.53 -15.47 14.21
N SER A 240 -18.32 -14.26 13.70
CA SER A 240 -19.16 -13.10 14.00
C SER A 240 -19.01 -12.05 12.90
N GLY A 241 -20.10 -11.40 12.51
CA GLY A 241 -20.04 -10.24 11.62
C GLY A 241 -19.32 -9.06 12.28
N ILE A 242 -19.57 -8.83 13.57
CA ILE A 242 -18.90 -7.80 14.37
C ILE A 242 -17.71 -8.43 15.07
N CYS A 243 -16.50 -8.00 14.72
CA CYS A 243 -15.28 -8.73 15.06
C CYS A 243 -14.59 -8.25 16.36
N ASP A 244 -15.10 -7.20 17.01
CA ASP A 244 -14.47 -6.53 18.17
C ASP A 244 -13.99 -7.50 19.26
N ASN A 245 -14.89 -8.38 19.72
CA ASN A 245 -14.64 -9.28 20.85
C ASN A 245 -14.32 -10.72 20.44
N THR A 246 -14.53 -11.08 19.17
CA THR A 246 -14.36 -12.46 18.69
C THR A 246 -13.04 -12.70 17.98
N ALA A 247 -12.33 -11.61 17.62
CA ALA A 247 -11.04 -11.64 16.97
C ALA A 247 -9.96 -12.28 17.86
N ILE A 248 -9.08 -13.06 17.24
CA ILE A 248 -7.91 -13.61 17.91
C ILE A 248 -6.89 -12.49 18.08
N THR A 249 -6.48 -12.23 19.32
CA THR A 249 -5.52 -11.19 19.64
C THR A 249 -4.11 -11.75 19.63
N MET A 250 -3.21 -11.15 18.85
CA MET A 250 -1.78 -11.43 18.85
C MET A 250 -1.05 -10.19 19.35
N ALA A 251 -0.43 -10.30 20.52
CA ALA A 251 0.29 -9.22 21.18
C ALA A 251 1.47 -9.81 21.96
N GLU A 252 2.55 -9.05 22.06
CA GLU A 252 3.69 -9.44 22.88
C GLU A 252 3.54 -8.79 24.26
N PRO A 253 3.73 -9.53 25.36
CA PRO A 253 3.72 -8.94 26.69
C PRO A 253 4.83 -7.89 26.80
N GLU A 254 4.47 -6.66 27.15
CA GLU A 254 5.46 -5.62 27.41
C GLU A 254 6.05 -5.79 28.80
N ASP A 255 7.39 -5.80 28.87
CA ASP A 255 8.12 -5.77 30.13
C ASP A 255 8.18 -4.32 30.65
N PRO A 256 7.54 -3.99 31.79
CA PRO A 256 7.56 -2.63 32.33
C PRO A 256 8.96 -2.10 32.58
N ALA A 257 9.94 -2.97 32.84
CA ALA A 257 11.33 -2.58 33.07
C ALA A 257 12.05 -2.10 31.79
N LYS A 258 11.53 -2.44 30.61
CA LYS A 258 12.10 -2.03 29.31
C LYS A 258 11.39 -0.81 28.72
N LYS A 259 10.31 -0.33 29.35
CA LYS A 259 9.57 0.83 28.87
C LYS A 259 10.40 2.10 29.05
N ASN A 260 10.54 2.82 27.96
CA ASN A 260 11.04 4.20 27.91
C ASN A 260 10.03 5.07 27.15
N PHE A 261 10.26 6.38 27.13
CA PHE A 261 9.39 7.34 26.43
C PHE A 261 9.10 6.94 24.97
N PHE A 262 10.12 6.44 24.26
CA PHE A 262 9.96 6.06 22.84
C PHE A 262 9.27 4.72 22.62
N THR A 263 9.11 3.89 23.66
CA THR A 263 8.63 2.51 23.51
C THR A 263 7.25 2.50 22.85
N GLU A 264 6.30 3.27 23.38
CA GLU A 264 4.94 3.33 22.84
C GLU A 264 4.88 3.89 21.41
N ILE A 265 5.76 4.85 21.08
CA ILE A 265 5.84 5.45 19.76
C ILE A 265 6.34 4.42 18.73
N VAL A 266 7.44 3.73 19.04
CA VAL A 266 8.07 2.79 18.08
C VAL A 266 7.37 1.43 18.01
N THR A 267 6.54 1.07 19.00
CA THR A 267 5.72 -0.16 18.98
C THR A 267 4.49 -0.07 18.08
N SER A 268 4.09 1.15 17.71
CA SER A 268 2.97 1.37 16.79
C SER A 268 3.22 0.66 15.47
N ILE A 269 2.30 -0.23 15.08
CA ILE A 269 2.42 -0.96 13.82
C ILE A 269 2.09 0.01 12.68
N SER A 270 3.04 0.21 11.76
CA SER A 270 2.83 1.05 10.58
C SER A 270 2.04 0.33 9.50
N ASP A 271 2.29 -0.97 9.31
CA ASP A 271 1.62 -1.80 8.33
C ASP A 271 1.76 -3.30 8.66
N ALA A 272 0.85 -4.13 8.14
CA ALA A 272 0.93 -5.58 8.26
C ALA A 272 0.37 -6.28 7.03
N CYS A 273 0.97 -7.40 6.67
CA CYS A 273 0.49 -8.24 5.58
C CYS A 273 0.56 -9.72 5.92
N PHE A 274 -0.33 -10.50 5.32
CA PHE A 274 -0.23 -11.95 5.32
C PHE A 274 0.88 -12.42 4.38
N SER A 275 1.53 -13.53 4.71
CA SER A 275 2.31 -14.29 3.73
C SER A 275 1.40 -14.79 2.60
N ARG A 276 1.94 -14.98 1.39
CA ARG A 276 1.09 -15.37 0.23
C ARG A 276 0.31 -16.67 0.43
N ASN A 277 0.87 -17.61 1.17
CA ASN A 277 0.21 -18.86 1.55
C ASN A 277 -0.75 -18.73 2.75
N GLY A 278 -0.88 -17.54 3.34
CA GLY A 278 -1.76 -17.27 4.47
C GLY A 278 -1.31 -17.85 5.81
N LYS A 279 -0.09 -18.39 5.91
CA LYS A 279 0.37 -19.03 7.16
C LYS A 279 0.90 -18.04 8.19
N TYR A 280 1.58 -17.00 7.74
CA TYR A 280 2.26 -16.04 8.60
C TYR A 280 1.67 -14.64 8.42
N ILE A 281 1.84 -13.81 9.45
CA ILE A 281 1.60 -12.37 9.39
C ILE A 281 2.93 -11.68 9.62
N PHE A 282 3.29 -10.75 8.74
CA PHE A 282 4.42 -9.85 8.91
C PHE A 282 3.88 -8.49 9.36
N SER A 283 4.20 -8.07 10.59
CA SER A 283 3.82 -6.76 11.12
C SER A 283 5.04 -5.88 11.27
N ARG A 284 5.05 -4.73 10.59
CA ARG A 284 6.12 -3.73 10.62
C ARG A 284 5.79 -2.68 11.67
N ASP A 285 6.68 -2.52 12.64
CA ASP A 285 6.74 -1.33 13.50
C ASP A 285 7.89 -0.42 13.03
N PHE A 286 8.22 0.66 13.75
CA PHE A 286 9.24 1.59 13.27
C PHE A 286 10.62 0.94 13.07
N LEU A 287 11.05 0.06 13.98
CA LEU A 287 12.41 -0.51 14.01
C LEU A 287 12.47 -1.98 13.55
N THR A 288 11.38 -2.71 13.70
CA THR A 288 11.33 -4.17 13.61
C THR A 288 10.20 -4.66 12.72
N VAL A 289 10.38 -5.89 12.24
CA VAL A 289 9.29 -6.70 11.69
C VAL A 289 9.10 -7.90 12.60
N LYS A 290 7.91 -8.04 13.17
CA LYS A 290 7.51 -9.23 13.90
C LYS A 290 6.81 -10.21 12.96
N VAL A 291 7.19 -11.47 13.04
CA VAL A 291 6.60 -12.55 12.27
C VAL A 291 5.73 -13.39 13.19
N TRP A 292 4.46 -13.51 12.87
CA TRP A 292 3.49 -14.32 13.60
C TRP A 292 3.10 -15.54 12.78
N ASP A 293 2.93 -16.69 13.43
CA ASP A 293 2.28 -17.86 12.82
C ASP A 293 0.81 -17.83 13.25
N ILE A 294 -0.11 -17.92 12.30
CA ILE A 294 -1.55 -17.85 12.61
C ILE A 294 -1.98 -19.00 13.52
N ALA A 295 -1.27 -20.14 13.49
CA ALA A 295 -1.53 -21.26 14.39
C ALA A 295 -0.92 -21.07 15.80
N MET A 296 0.01 -20.12 15.99
CA MET A 296 0.66 -19.80 17.27
C MET A 296 0.55 -18.31 17.58
N THR A 297 -0.53 -17.92 18.25
CA THR A 297 -0.91 -16.51 18.42
C THR A 297 -0.40 -15.85 19.70
N ASN A 298 0.25 -16.62 20.58
CA ASN A 298 0.70 -16.15 21.90
C ASN A 298 2.01 -15.36 21.87
N LYS A 299 2.82 -15.49 20.82
CA LYS A 299 4.08 -14.75 20.64
C LYS A 299 4.53 -14.77 19.18
N PRO A 300 5.35 -13.81 18.73
CA PRO A 300 5.95 -13.88 17.41
C PRO A 300 6.93 -15.07 17.32
N VAL A 301 7.01 -15.67 16.14
CA VAL A 301 8.00 -16.69 15.77
C VAL A 301 9.39 -16.09 15.65
N ALA A 302 9.47 -14.85 15.16
CA ALA A 302 10.71 -14.10 15.03
C ALA A 302 10.44 -12.59 15.15
N THR A 303 11.41 -11.88 15.73
CA THR A 303 11.45 -10.41 15.77
C THR A 303 12.72 -9.96 15.06
N VAL A 304 12.56 -9.37 13.88
CA VAL A 304 13.65 -9.02 12.98
C VAL A 304 13.91 -7.52 13.08
N GLN A 305 15.13 -7.14 13.51
CA GLN A 305 15.56 -5.74 13.46
C GLN A 305 15.87 -5.37 12.01
N VAL A 306 15.14 -4.41 11.44
CA VAL A 306 15.32 -4.04 10.02
C VAL A 306 16.64 -3.29 9.83
N PHE A 307 16.87 -2.27 10.67
CA PHE A 307 18.09 -1.48 10.67
C PHE A 307 18.34 -0.85 12.05
N GLU A 308 19.09 -1.56 12.89
CA GLU A 308 19.34 -1.21 14.29
C GLU A 308 20.04 0.16 14.53
N PRO A 309 20.93 0.67 13.64
CA PRO A 309 21.56 1.98 13.79
C PRO A 309 20.59 3.16 14.04
N LEU A 310 19.34 3.07 13.57
CA LEU A 310 18.31 4.10 13.81
C LEU A 310 17.99 4.33 15.28
N LYS A 311 18.22 3.34 16.15
CA LYS A 311 18.00 3.48 17.61
C LYS A 311 18.81 4.63 18.21
N SER A 312 20.01 4.87 17.70
CA SER A 312 20.87 5.97 18.16
C SER A 312 20.37 7.36 17.75
N LYS A 313 19.37 7.42 16.86
CA LYS A 313 18.83 8.63 16.25
C LYS A 313 17.38 8.91 16.61
N LEU A 314 16.81 8.18 17.59
CA LEU A 314 15.39 8.33 17.96
C LEU A 314 15.02 9.74 18.43
N CYS A 315 15.92 10.43 19.15
CA CYS A 315 15.69 11.82 19.55
C CYS A 315 15.63 12.75 18.32
N ASP A 316 16.64 12.70 17.44
CA ASP A 316 16.70 13.47 16.20
C ASP A 316 15.46 13.19 15.30
N LEU A 317 15.02 11.93 15.24
CA LEU A 317 13.85 11.50 14.47
C LEU A 317 12.54 11.98 15.07
N TYR A 318 12.47 12.12 16.39
CA TYR A 318 11.30 12.65 17.08
C TYR A 318 11.19 14.17 16.90
N GLU A 319 12.30 14.89 17.01
CA GLU A 319 12.34 16.35 16.78
C GLU A 319 11.95 16.73 15.35
N ASN A 320 12.29 15.89 14.35
CA ASN A 320 11.95 16.10 12.95
C ASN A 320 10.68 15.36 12.50
N GLU A 321 9.90 14.80 13.42
CA GLU A 321 8.67 14.02 13.16
C GLU A 321 8.81 12.75 12.29
N CYS A 322 10.01 12.44 11.78
CA CYS A 322 10.29 11.24 11.00
C CYS A 322 10.02 9.93 11.76
N ILE A 323 9.99 9.95 13.09
CA ILE A 323 9.63 8.78 13.90
C ILE A 323 8.18 8.31 13.66
N PHE A 324 7.32 9.18 13.13
CA PHE A 324 5.92 8.87 12.81
C PHE A 324 5.73 8.38 11.37
N ASP A 325 6.81 8.26 10.60
CA ASP A 325 6.74 7.76 9.22
C ASP A 325 6.28 6.31 9.17
N LYS A 326 5.23 6.06 8.38
CA LYS A 326 4.63 4.73 8.22
C LYS A 326 5.27 3.99 7.05
N PHE A 327 6.10 3.00 7.34
CA PHE A 327 6.70 2.12 6.34
C PHE A 327 5.79 0.93 6.02
N SER A 328 5.50 0.72 4.74
CA SER A 328 4.74 -0.44 4.28
C SER A 328 5.55 -1.74 4.30
N ILE A 329 4.84 -2.86 4.28
CA ILE A 329 5.42 -4.20 4.20
C ILE A 329 4.63 -5.10 3.24
N GLN A 330 5.34 -5.94 2.48
CA GLN A 330 4.74 -6.88 1.54
C GLN A 330 5.43 -8.25 1.61
N SER A 331 4.65 -9.33 1.51
CA SER A 331 5.19 -10.70 1.40
C SER A 331 5.75 -10.95 0.00
N THR A 332 6.93 -11.55 -0.07
CA THR A 332 7.46 -12.12 -1.32
C THR A 332 6.65 -13.33 -1.76
N LEU A 333 6.84 -13.74 -3.01
CA LEU A 333 6.07 -14.81 -3.65
C LEU A 333 6.27 -16.18 -2.96
N ASP A 334 7.46 -16.42 -2.41
CA ASP A 334 7.82 -17.64 -1.70
C ASP A 334 7.15 -17.79 -0.32
N SER A 335 6.41 -16.77 0.15
CA SER A 335 5.80 -16.72 1.50
C SER A 335 6.79 -16.85 2.66
N ASN A 336 8.09 -16.76 2.40
CA ASN A 336 9.14 -16.98 3.40
C ASN A 336 10.01 -15.75 3.59
N SER A 337 9.86 -14.71 2.76
CA SER A 337 10.54 -13.44 2.93
C SER A 337 9.53 -12.30 2.87
N PHE A 338 9.97 -11.11 3.26
CA PHE A 338 9.19 -9.88 3.15
C PHE A 338 10.07 -8.75 2.63
N VAL A 339 9.43 -7.75 2.04
CA VAL A 339 10.05 -6.52 1.59
C VAL A 339 9.47 -5.33 2.36
N THR A 340 10.33 -4.42 2.80
CA THR A 340 9.95 -3.21 3.52
C THR A 340 10.96 -2.11 3.26
N GLY A 341 10.52 -0.86 3.33
CA GLY A 341 11.37 0.29 3.09
C GLY A 341 12.10 0.78 4.34
N ASN A 342 12.99 1.74 4.12
CA ASN A 342 13.75 2.43 5.15
C ASN A 342 14.13 3.84 4.65
N PHE A 343 14.88 4.60 5.45
CA PHE A 343 15.44 5.90 5.09
C PHE A 343 16.64 5.78 4.14
N ASN A 344 17.21 6.92 3.76
CA ASN A 344 18.37 7.05 2.89
C ASN A 344 18.23 6.32 1.54
N SER A 345 17.03 6.39 0.92
CA SER A 345 16.70 5.73 -0.34
C SER A 345 16.99 4.23 -0.33
N THR A 346 16.75 3.54 0.79
CA THR A 346 16.99 2.10 0.93
C THR A 346 15.73 1.30 1.18
N PHE A 347 15.77 0.04 0.76
CA PHE A 347 14.76 -0.97 1.12
C PHE A 347 15.44 -2.28 1.47
N HIS A 348 14.71 -3.14 2.19
CA HIS A 348 15.21 -4.40 2.70
C HIS A 348 14.37 -5.55 2.18
N ILE A 349 15.03 -6.62 1.76
CA ILE A 349 14.42 -7.94 1.55
C ILE A 349 15.01 -8.87 2.60
N VAL A 350 14.13 -9.42 3.44
CA VAL A 350 14.54 -10.18 4.62
C VAL A 350 13.76 -11.48 4.69
N ASP A 351 14.44 -12.58 4.98
CA ASP A 351 13.76 -13.84 5.24
C ASP A 351 13.00 -13.79 6.58
N ARG A 352 12.05 -14.71 6.75
CA ARG A 352 11.17 -14.79 7.91
C ARG A 352 11.92 -14.85 9.25
N LEU A 353 13.10 -15.46 9.29
CA LEU A 353 13.87 -15.64 10.53
C LEU A 353 14.87 -14.49 10.76
N GLY A 354 15.05 -13.58 9.80
CA GLY A 354 16.00 -12.48 9.89
C GLY A 354 17.46 -12.89 9.74
N GLU A 355 17.72 -14.10 9.22
CA GLU A 355 19.08 -14.61 9.00
C GLU A 355 19.79 -13.95 7.81
N CYS A 356 19.01 -13.47 6.84
CA CYS A 356 19.40 -12.91 5.56
C CYS A 356 18.68 -11.58 5.32
N ASN A 357 19.21 -10.50 5.89
CA ASN A 357 18.72 -9.14 5.63
C ASN A 357 19.57 -8.47 4.54
N SER A 358 18.99 -8.34 3.34
CA SER A 358 19.63 -7.67 2.19
C SER A 358 19.09 -6.26 2.05
N GLN A 359 19.94 -5.25 2.29
CA GLN A 359 19.60 -3.85 2.07
C GLN A 359 20.05 -3.42 0.67
N TYR A 360 19.13 -2.84 -0.09
CA TYR A 360 19.33 -2.34 -1.44
C TYR A 360 19.26 -0.81 -1.45
N GLU A 361 20.11 -0.17 -2.25
CA GLU A 361 20.13 1.28 -2.43
C GLU A 361 19.50 1.67 -3.78
N LEU A 362 18.49 2.55 -3.73
CA LEU A 362 17.88 3.13 -4.93
C LEU A 362 18.81 4.17 -5.52
N ASN A 363 19.19 3.98 -6.78
CA ASN A 363 20.14 4.86 -7.47
C ASN A 363 19.80 5.00 -8.96
N PHE A 364 20.26 6.10 -9.56
CA PHE A 364 20.07 6.38 -10.98
C PHE A 364 21.18 5.78 -11.87
N ASN A 365 22.20 5.15 -11.29
CA ASN A 365 23.28 4.53 -12.04
C ASN A 365 22.86 3.20 -12.69
N LYS A 366 21.61 2.77 -12.48
CA LYS A 366 21.03 1.52 -13.01
C LYS A 366 21.84 0.28 -12.62
N LYS A 367 22.49 0.33 -11.45
CA LYS A 367 23.27 -0.76 -10.88
C LYS A 367 22.61 -1.26 -9.61
N THR A 368 22.62 -2.57 -9.44
CA THR A 368 22.25 -3.18 -8.16
C THR A 368 23.34 -2.90 -7.14
N VAL A 369 23.04 -2.06 -6.15
CA VAL A 369 23.88 -1.85 -4.97
C VAL A 369 23.18 -2.52 -3.80
N VAL A 370 23.81 -3.55 -3.24
CA VAL A 370 23.25 -4.37 -2.16
C VAL A 370 24.31 -4.63 -1.10
N ARG A 371 23.94 -4.50 0.17
CA ARG A 371 24.75 -4.91 1.31
C ARG A 371 23.97 -5.86 2.22
N GLN A 372 24.68 -6.75 2.91
CA GLN A 372 24.07 -7.61 3.91
C GLN A 372 24.12 -6.91 5.27
N ILE A 373 23.00 -6.90 5.98
CA ILE A 373 22.90 -6.37 7.34
C ILE A 373 22.96 -7.56 8.31
N PRO A 374 24.08 -7.78 9.01
CA PRO A 374 24.18 -8.87 9.97
C PRO A 374 23.29 -8.62 11.21
N PRO A 375 22.98 -9.65 12.00
CA PRO A 375 22.36 -9.47 13.31
C PRO A 375 23.22 -8.57 14.19
N LYS A 376 22.59 -7.69 14.99
CA LYS A 376 23.27 -6.72 15.88
C LYS A 376 24.21 -5.76 15.14
N TYR A 377 23.87 -5.43 13.90
CA TYR A 377 24.63 -4.49 13.09
C TYR A 377 24.67 -3.11 13.74
N PHE A 378 25.86 -2.53 13.80
CA PHE A 378 26.08 -1.18 14.30
C PHE A 378 26.83 -0.37 13.25
N GLU A 379 26.34 0.84 13.00
CA GLU A 379 26.95 1.85 12.14
C GLU A 379 26.62 3.20 12.76
N ASN A 380 27.58 4.13 12.81
CA ASN A 380 27.30 5.48 13.25
C ASN A 380 26.70 6.27 12.08
N LEU A 381 25.44 6.68 12.22
CA LEU A 381 24.73 7.46 11.21
C LEU A 381 25.20 8.92 11.28
N GLY A 382 26.15 9.26 10.41
CA GLY A 382 26.66 10.63 10.24
C GLY A 382 25.70 11.54 9.48
N SER A 383 26.15 12.76 9.21
CA SER A 383 25.37 13.80 8.49
C SER A 383 25.05 13.45 7.03
N SER A 384 25.68 12.42 6.46
CA SER A 384 25.40 11.94 5.10
C SER A 384 24.16 11.05 5.02
N TYR A 385 23.59 10.63 6.16
CA TYR A 385 22.39 9.81 6.18
C TYR A 385 21.14 10.69 6.01
N ASP A 386 20.43 10.52 4.90
CA ASP A 386 19.30 11.38 4.55
C ASP A 386 17.96 10.80 5.02
N PHE A 387 17.38 11.42 6.05
CA PHE A 387 16.06 11.05 6.59
C PHE A 387 14.88 11.53 5.74
N ASN A 388 15.08 12.50 4.83
CA ASN A 388 14.04 12.96 3.92
C ASN A 388 13.84 11.98 2.76
N ARG A 389 14.89 11.24 2.40
CA ARG A 389 14.84 10.17 1.39
C ARG A 389 14.28 8.87 1.98
N LYS A 390 12.97 8.81 2.14
CA LYS A 390 12.24 7.67 2.72
C LYS A 390 11.53 6.81 1.69
N VAL A 391 11.62 5.49 1.88
CA VAL A 391 10.89 4.50 1.09
C VAL A 391 9.65 4.04 1.86
N GLN A 392 8.54 4.76 1.76
CA GLN A 392 7.35 4.42 2.55
C GLN A 392 6.43 3.40 1.85
N LYS A 393 6.38 3.41 0.52
CA LYS A 393 5.44 2.62 -0.27
C LYS A 393 6.16 1.68 -1.23
N ILE A 394 5.83 0.40 -1.11
CA ILE A 394 6.37 -0.69 -1.93
C ILE A 394 5.22 -1.57 -2.38
N SER A 395 5.30 -2.10 -3.59
CA SER A 395 4.38 -3.11 -4.10
C SER A 395 5.14 -4.31 -4.62
N MET A 396 4.76 -5.49 -4.14
CA MET A 396 5.28 -6.77 -4.61
C MET A 396 4.29 -7.41 -5.59
N CYS A 397 4.77 -7.81 -6.77
CA CYS A 397 3.95 -8.50 -7.75
C CYS A 397 3.45 -9.85 -7.21
N GLN A 398 2.22 -10.23 -7.56
CA GLN A 398 1.60 -11.46 -7.03
C GLN A 398 1.97 -12.72 -7.81
N THR A 399 2.56 -12.59 -9.00
CA THR A 399 2.83 -13.70 -9.93
C THR A 399 4.31 -13.81 -10.32
N GLN A 400 5.11 -12.78 -10.04
CA GLN A 400 6.50 -12.68 -10.44
C GLN A 400 7.34 -12.14 -9.27
N ASN A 401 8.63 -12.49 -9.24
CA ASN A 401 9.59 -11.88 -8.33
C ASN A 401 9.96 -10.49 -8.84
N LEU A 402 8.99 -9.57 -8.78
CA LEU A 402 9.11 -8.20 -9.22
C LEU A 402 8.59 -7.29 -8.11
N VAL A 403 9.36 -6.26 -7.79
CA VAL A 403 9.01 -5.26 -6.78
C VAL A 403 9.11 -3.87 -7.39
N ALA A 404 8.11 -3.04 -7.11
CA ALA A 404 8.11 -1.61 -7.41
C ALA A 404 8.27 -0.84 -6.10
N ILE A 405 9.19 0.11 -6.09
CA ILE A 405 9.56 0.91 -4.92
C ILE A 405 9.44 2.39 -5.27
N ALA A 406 8.69 3.13 -4.45
CA ALA A 406 8.60 4.58 -4.57
C ALA A 406 9.54 5.27 -3.57
N CYS A 407 10.25 6.29 -4.05
CA CYS A 407 11.03 7.20 -3.22
C CYS A 407 10.93 8.60 -3.83
N LEU A 408 10.40 9.57 -3.06
CA LEU A 408 10.06 10.89 -3.56
C LEU A 408 9.13 10.79 -4.81
N ASN A 409 9.47 11.45 -5.91
CA ASN A 409 8.76 11.38 -7.19
C ASN A 409 9.25 10.25 -8.12
N CYS A 410 10.17 9.40 -7.66
CA CYS A 410 10.82 8.38 -8.48
C CYS A 410 10.30 6.97 -8.19
N LEU A 411 10.19 6.18 -9.25
CA LEU A 411 9.67 4.81 -9.21
C LEU A 411 10.72 3.83 -9.71
N TYR A 412 11.14 2.92 -8.85
CA TYR A 412 12.20 1.95 -9.11
C TYR A 412 11.64 0.54 -9.19
N PHE A 413 12.23 -0.29 -10.04
CA PHE A 413 11.86 -1.69 -10.19
C PHE A 413 13.07 -2.59 -9.98
N TYR A 414 12.86 -3.67 -9.22
CA TYR A 414 13.83 -4.75 -9.04
C TYR A 414 13.17 -6.09 -9.34
N THR A 415 13.93 -7.03 -9.89
CA THR A 415 13.47 -8.38 -10.23
C THR A 415 14.47 -9.45 -9.80
N ALA A 416 14.01 -10.65 -9.43
CA ALA A 416 14.85 -11.80 -9.05
C ALA A 416 14.60 -13.06 -9.87
#